data_AF-A0A426ZIZ1-F1
#
_entry.id   AF-A0A426ZIZ1-F1
#
_cell.length_a   1.000
_cell.length_b   1.000
_cell.length_c   1.000
_cell.angle_alpha   90.00
_cell.angle_beta   90.00
_cell.angle_gamma   90.00
#
_symmetry.space_group_name_H-M   'P 1'
#
loop_
_entity.id
_entity.type
_entity.pdbx_description
1 polymer ?
#
loop_
_entity_poly.entity_id
_entity_poly.type
_entity_poly.pdbx_seq_one_letter_code
_entity_poly.pdbx_strand_id
1 'polypeptide(L)'
;MHIQGASIRAGATNKPQELDDAVLRRLVSSMLACLEKVKRIYIPLPDENVRKLLLRNQLKGRAYSLPSKYEIITLGANFSTNTTNGSKVRPLRYEDFQKAMVVIRPSLRKSKWEELERWNEEFGSS
;
A
#
# COMPACT_ATOMS: atom_id res chain seq x y z
N MET A 1 27.94 -13.97 -29.83
CA MET A 1 27.99 -13.32 -28.50
C MET A 1 26.63 -13.52 -27.84
N HIS A 2 26.56 -14.35 -26.79
CA HIS A 2 25.33 -14.61 -26.05
C HIS A 2 25.29 -13.64 -24.88
N ILE A 3 24.51 -12.57 -24.97
CA ILE A 3 24.21 -11.70 -23.84
C ILE A 3 23.24 -12.44 -22.93
N GLN A 4 23.73 -13.02 -21.83
CA GLN A 4 22.84 -13.46 -20.76
C GLN A 4 22.21 -12.21 -20.15
N GLY A 5 20.89 -12.07 -20.31
CA GLY A 5 20.12 -10.99 -19.69
C GLY A 5 20.01 -11.20 -18.18
N ALA A 6 20.18 -10.13 -17.40
CA ALA A 6 19.89 -10.15 -15.98
C ALA A 6 18.38 -10.36 -15.75
N SER A 7 18.01 -11.24 -14.81
CA SER A 7 16.62 -11.56 -14.48
C SER A 7 16.37 -11.29 -13.00
N ILE A 8 15.41 -10.42 -12.70
CA ILE A 8 14.98 -10.10 -11.33
C ILE A 8 13.70 -10.88 -11.02
N ARG A 9 13.68 -11.56 -9.87
CA ARG A 9 12.48 -12.23 -9.34
C ARG A 9 12.03 -11.54 -8.06
N ALA A 10 10.79 -11.02 -8.08
CA ALA A 10 10.14 -10.45 -6.89
C ALA A 10 9.02 -11.39 -6.42
N GLY A 11 8.89 -11.54 -5.11
CA GLY A 11 7.79 -12.27 -4.45
C GLY A 11 7.12 -11.40 -3.40
N ALA A 12 5.83 -11.61 -3.17
CA ALA A 12 5.05 -10.93 -2.13
C ALA A 12 4.26 -11.97 -1.32
N THR A 13 4.26 -11.85 0.00
CA THR A 13 3.54 -12.75 0.91
C THR A 13 2.91 -12.00 2.08
N ASN A 14 1.70 -12.41 2.47
CA ASN A 14 1.02 -11.93 3.69
C ASN A 14 1.22 -12.86 4.89
N LYS A 15 1.97 -13.95 4.69
CA LYS A 15 2.31 -14.96 5.71
C LYS A 15 3.78 -15.35 5.59
N PRO A 16 4.70 -14.43 5.88
CA PRO A 16 6.12 -14.70 5.70
C PRO A 16 6.66 -15.83 6.58
N GLN A 17 6.00 -16.14 7.69
CA GLN A 17 6.33 -17.26 8.57
C GLN A 17 6.03 -18.66 8.01
N GLU A 18 5.18 -18.78 6.98
CA GLU A 18 4.87 -20.08 6.35
C GLU A 18 5.91 -20.46 5.27
N LEU A 19 6.88 -19.59 4.99
CA LEU A 19 7.98 -19.89 4.09
C LEU A 19 8.95 -20.83 4.80
N ASP A 20 9.00 -22.09 4.35
CA ASP A 20 9.89 -23.11 4.90
C ASP A 20 11.37 -22.64 4.87
N ASP A 21 12.14 -23.11 5.84
CA ASP A 21 13.56 -22.82 6.01
C ASP A 21 14.35 -23.12 4.72
N ALA A 22 13.93 -24.11 3.93
CA ALA A 22 14.53 -24.43 2.64
C ALA A 22 14.26 -23.36 1.58
N VAL A 23 13.14 -22.64 1.61
CA VAL A 23 12.83 -21.51 0.71
C VAL A 23 13.53 -20.25 1.20
N LEU A 24 13.53 -20.00 2.52
CA LEU A 24 14.31 -18.93 3.12
C LEU A 24 15.81 -19.11 2.84
N ARG A 25 16.31 -20.35 2.91
CA ARG A 25 17.67 -20.74 2.50
C ARG A 25 17.83 -20.80 0.99
N ARG A 26 16.85 -21.13 0.16
CA ARG A 26 17.01 -21.05 -1.32
C ARG A 26 17.04 -19.60 -1.81
N LEU A 27 16.46 -18.69 -1.03
CA LEU A 27 16.61 -17.24 -1.17
C LEU A 27 17.88 -16.71 -0.47
N VAL A 28 18.61 -17.49 0.34
CA VAL A 28 19.77 -16.99 1.14
C VAL A 28 21.07 -17.78 0.91
N SER A 29 21.02 -18.99 0.37
CA SER A 29 22.01 -20.07 0.49
C SER A 29 22.21 -20.82 -0.83
N SER A 30 21.88 -20.23 -1.98
CA SER A 30 22.58 -20.60 -3.23
C SER A 30 24.02 -20.10 -3.14
N MET A 31 24.79 -20.80 -2.31
CA MET A 31 26.17 -20.52 -1.98
C MET A 31 27.04 -20.83 -3.20
N LEU A 32 28.00 -19.94 -3.49
CA LEU A 32 29.11 -20.10 -4.44
C LEU A 32 28.83 -19.92 -5.95
N ALA A 33 28.19 -18.81 -6.34
CA ALA A 33 28.64 -18.02 -7.50
C ALA A 33 27.73 -16.78 -7.65
N CYS A 34 28.33 -15.58 -7.61
CA CYS A 34 27.73 -14.32 -8.05
C CYS A 34 26.62 -13.71 -7.16
N LEU A 35 27.02 -12.70 -6.37
CA LEU A 35 26.31 -11.43 -6.14
C LEU A 35 24.83 -11.34 -6.58
N GLU A 36 23.89 -11.43 -5.63
CA GLU A 36 22.66 -10.60 -5.56
C GLU A 36 21.91 -10.98 -4.26
N LYS A 37 21.99 -10.18 -3.19
CA LYS A 37 21.03 -9.08 -3.09
C LYS A 37 19.62 -9.52 -2.66
N VAL A 38 19.39 -10.65 -2.00
CA VAL A 38 18.05 -10.94 -1.47
C VAL A 38 17.69 -9.93 -0.38
N LYS A 39 16.85 -8.97 -0.76
CA LYS A 39 16.30 -7.94 0.11
C LYS A 39 14.87 -8.29 0.47
N ARG A 40 14.58 -8.29 1.78
CA ARG A 40 13.22 -8.42 2.32
C ARG A 40 12.78 -7.03 2.77
N ILE A 41 11.79 -6.48 2.07
CA ILE A 41 11.28 -5.15 2.36
C ILE A 41 9.90 -5.31 3.00
N TYR A 42 9.77 -4.89 4.25
CA TYR A 42 8.46 -4.76 4.87
C TYR A 42 7.73 -3.54 4.33
N ILE A 43 6.47 -3.74 3.95
CA ILE A 43 5.59 -2.68 3.49
C ILE A 43 4.61 -2.38 4.64
N PRO A 44 4.85 -1.32 5.44
CA PRO A 44 3.98 -0.98 6.56
C PRO A 44 2.62 -0.47 6.07
N LEU A 45 1.66 -0.42 7.00
CA LEU A 45 0.41 0.29 6.75
C LEU A 45 0.69 1.77 6.46
N PRO A 46 -0.07 2.40 5.55
CA PRO A 46 0.15 3.80 5.19
C PRO A 46 -0.14 4.71 6.38
N ASP A 47 0.78 5.65 6.63
CA ASP A 47 0.59 6.73 7.60
C ASP A 47 -0.49 7.73 7.15
N GLU A 48 -0.78 8.72 7.98
CA GLU A 48 -1.79 9.73 7.68
C GLU A 48 -1.52 10.51 6.37
N ASN A 49 -0.27 10.85 6.10
CA ASN A 49 0.13 11.60 4.92
C ASN A 49 0.03 10.76 3.65
N VAL A 50 0.43 9.49 3.72
CA VAL A 50 0.27 8.54 2.62
C VAL A 50 -1.21 8.26 2.36
N ARG A 51 -2.04 8.07 3.40
CA ARG A 51 -3.50 7.93 3.24
C ARG A 51 -4.13 9.14 2.57
N LYS A 52 -3.74 10.35 2.96
CA LYS A 52 -4.14 11.61 2.30
C LYS A 52 -3.79 11.61 0.81
N LEU A 53 -2.55 11.26 0.49
CA LEU A 53 -2.06 11.21 -0.89
C LEU A 53 -2.80 10.17 -1.72
N LEU A 54 -3.01 8.97 -1.19
CA LEU A 54 -3.76 7.90 -1.85
C LEU A 54 -5.19 8.35 -2.15
N LEU A 55 -5.88 8.92 -1.16
CA LEU A 55 -7.25 9.40 -1.37
C LEU A 55 -7.30 10.55 -2.38
N ARG A 56 -6.34 11.48 -2.35
CA ARG A 56 -6.21 12.54 -3.37
C ARG A 56 -6.05 11.95 -4.78
N ASN A 57 -5.19 10.94 -4.94
CA ASN A 57 -4.99 10.28 -6.23
C ASN A 57 -6.23 9.52 -6.71
N GLN A 58 -6.98 8.88 -5.81
CA GLN A 58 -8.23 8.19 -6.13
C GLN A 58 -9.37 9.15 -6.54
N LEU A 59 -9.35 10.38 -6.02
CA LEU A 59 -10.33 11.43 -6.34
C LEU A 59 -9.93 12.27 -7.57
N LYS A 60 -8.72 12.08 -8.11
CA LYS A 60 -8.25 12.81 -9.28
C LYS A 60 -9.16 12.48 -10.49
N GLY A 61 -9.69 13.52 -11.12
CA GLY A 61 -10.60 13.39 -12.27
C GLY A 61 -12.04 13.01 -11.92
N ARG A 62 -12.41 12.98 -10.63
CA ARG A 62 -13.80 12.78 -10.18
C ARG A 62 -14.36 14.09 -9.63
N ALA A 63 -15.65 14.31 -9.84
CA ALA A 63 -16.36 15.42 -9.20
C ALA A 63 -16.61 15.08 -7.71
N TYR A 64 -16.07 15.87 -6.80
CA TYR A 64 -16.31 15.77 -5.36
C TYR A 64 -16.52 17.15 -4.74
N SER A 65 -17.33 17.21 -3.68
CA SER A 65 -17.56 18.41 -2.88
C SER A 65 -17.29 18.05 -1.42
N LEU A 66 -16.18 18.59 -0.90
CA LEU A 66 -15.71 18.38 0.45
C LEU A 66 -15.74 19.73 1.19
N PRO A 67 -16.36 19.82 2.40
CA PRO A 67 -16.45 21.07 3.14
C PRO A 67 -15.07 21.62 3.54
N SER A 68 -14.94 22.95 3.59
CA SER A 68 -13.65 23.65 3.72
C SER A 68 -13.00 23.57 5.11
N LYS A 69 -11.69 23.29 5.06
CA LYS A 69 -10.56 23.58 5.99
C LYS A 69 -10.58 23.08 7.44
N TYR A 70 -11.70 23.05 8.17
CA TYR A 70 -11.66 22.71 9.61
C TYR A 70 -12.29 21.36 9.98
N GLU A 71 -13.18 20.81 9.14
CA GLU A 71 -13.60 19.39 9.26
C GLU A 71 -12.65 18.44 8.54
N ILE A 72 -11.76 19.00 7.71
CA ILE A 72 -10.79 18.27 6.89
C ILE A 72 -9.37 18.72 7.25
N ILE A 73 -9.03 18.74 8.54
CA ILE A 73 -7.61 18.77 8.96
C ILE A 73 -6.86 17.52 8.43
N THR A 74 -7.60 16.54 7.88
CA THR A 74 -7.08 15.30 7.32
C THR A 74 -7.10 15.16 5.79
N LEU A 75 -7.22 16.19 4.93
CA LEU A 75 -6.93 16.11 3.48
C LEU A 75 -6.65 17.48 2.84
N GLY A 76 -5.41 17.65 2.37
CA GLY A 76 -4.93 18.89 1.79
C GLY A 76 -5.27 19.09 0.32
N ALA A 77 -5.40 20.38 0.00
CA ALA A 77 -5.28 21.06 -1.29
C ALA A 77 -6.57 21.23 -2.13
N ASN A 78 -6.92 22.51 -2.25
CA ASN A 78 -7.86 23.10 -3.19
C ASN A 78 -7.64 22.56 -4.62
N PHE A 79 -8.65 21.92 -5.20
CA PHE A 79 -8.67 21.68 -6.63
C PHE A 79 -10.11 21.71 -7.14
N SER A 80 -10.46 22.83 -7.80
CA SER A 80 -11.67 22.93 -8.60
C SER A 80 -11.44 22.09 -9.86
N THR A 81 -12.16 20.98 -10.03
CA THR A 81 -12.18 20.25 -11.30
C THR A 81 -13.46 20.61 -12.04
N ASN A 82 -13.27 21.22 -13.20
CA ASN A 82 -14.30 21.48 -14.18
C ASN A 82 -14.46 20.23 -15.07
N THR A 83 -15.72 19.84 -15.35
CA THR A 83 -16.18 19.26 -16.65
C THR A 83 -15.81 17.77 -16.91
N THR A 84 -16.64 16.86 -17.48
CA THR A 84 -17.84 16.93 -18.34
C THR A 84 -18.66 15.62 -18.30
N ASN A 85 -19.98 15.74 -18.48
CA ASN A 85 -20.94 14.88 -19.20
C ASN A 85 -20.73 13.35 -19.29
N GLY A 86 -21.29 12.66 -18.29
CA GLY A 86 -21.87 11.31 -18.37
C GLY A 86 -23.03 11.26 -17.36
N SER A 87 -24.25 11.45 -17.85
CA SER A 87 -25.45 11.84 -17.11
C SER A 87 -25.80 11.00 -15.85
N LYS A 88 -26.15 11.72 -14.76
CA LYS A 88 -26.95 11.35 -13.57
C LYS A 88 -26.25 10.84 -12.28
N VAL A 89 -24.95 11.01 -12.08
CA VAL A 89 -24.34 10.74 -10.76
C VAL A 89 -23.96 12.04 -10.08
N ARG A 90 -24.50 12.28 -8.87
CA ARG A 90 -24.16 13.46 -8.07
C ARG A 90 -22.68 13.40 -7.63
N PRO A 91 -22.00 14.55 -7.47
CA PRO A 91 -20.64 14.59 -6.93
C PRO A 91 -20.54 13.90 -5.56
N LEU A 92 -19.39 13.31 -5.27
CA LEU A 92 -19.13 12.65 -3.99
C LEU A 92 -19.12 13.68 -2.84
N ARG A 93 -19.82 13.39 -1.75
CA ARG A 93 -19.92 14.25 -0.57
C ARG A 93 -19.30 13.59 0.66
N TYR A 94 -18.96 14.38 1.69
CA TYR A 94 -18.42 13.87 2.94
C TYR A 94 -19.32 12.81 3.61
N GLU A 95 -20.64 13.01 3.58
CA GLU A 95 -21.64 12.05 4.05
C GLU A 95 -21.52 10.65 3.41
N ASP A 96 -21.05 10.57 2.16
CA ASP A 96 -20.86 9.30 1.45
C ASP A 96 -19.68 8.53 2.04
N PHE A 97 -18.63 9.25 2.45
CA PHE A 97 -17.51 8.65 3.18
C PHE A 97 -17.93 8.17 4.56
N GLN A 98 -18.73 8.94 5.29
CA GLN A 98 -19.23 8.53 6.60
C GLN A 98 -20.05 7.24 6.51
N LYS A 99 -20.96 7.15 5.52
CA LYS A 99 -21.74 5.92 5.25
C LYS A 99 -20.84 4.75 4.87
N ALA A 100 -19.82 5.00 4.04
CA ALA A 100 -18.87 3.96 3.65
C ALA A 100 -18.04 3.47 4.83
N MET A 101 -17.61 4.34 5.75
CA MET A 101 -16.82 3.97 6.94
C MET A 101 -17.59 3.06 7.92
N VAL A 102 -18.93 3.14 7.95
CA VAL A 102 -19.75 2.21 8.74
C VAL A 102 -19.68 0.78 8.20
N VAL A 103 -19.53 0.64 6.87
CA VAL A 103 -19.46 -0.66 6.19
C VAL A 103 -18.01 -1.17 6.12
N ILE A 104 -17.05 -0.28 5.89
CA ILE A 104 -15.63 -0.62 5.73
C ILE A 104 -15.01 -0.78 7.12
N ARG A 105 -14.86 -2.04 7.53
CA ARG A 105 -14.15 -2.40 8.76
C ARG A 105 -12.66 -2.55 8.49
N PRO A 106 -11.79 -2.22 9.46
CA PRO A 106 -10.37 -2.58 9.39
C PRO A 106 -10.22 -4.08 9.13
N SER A 107 -9.53 -4.42 8.04
CA SER A 107 -9.32 -5.82 7.63
C SER A 107 -8.15 -6.47 8.37
N LEU A 108 -7.23 -5.68 8.92
CA LEU A 108 -6.07 -6.16 9.66
C LEU A 108 -6.33 -6.08 11.17
N ARG A 109 -6.14 -7.21 11.85
CA ARG A 109 -6.17 -7.28 13.32
C ARG A 109 -4.84 -6.83 13.89
N LYS A 110 -4.86 -6.17 15.06
CA LYS A 110 -3.65 -5.69 15.75
C LYS A 110 -2.61 -6.80 15.98
N SER A 111 -3.06 -7.98 16.40
CA SER A 111 -2.17 -9.13 16.61
C SER A 111 -1.44 -9.57 15.34
N LYS A 112 -2.10 -9.51 14.18
CA LYS A 112 -1.49 -9.86 12.89
C LYS A 112 -0.47 -8.82 12.46
N TRP A 113 -0.75 -7.55 12.76
CA TRP A 113 0.19 -6.45 12.50
C TRP A 113 1.46 -6.58 13.33
N GLU A 114 1.33 -6.81 14.64
CA GLU A 114 2.48 -7.02 15.55
C GLU A 114 3.32 -8.25 15.15
N GLU A 115 2.68 -9.30 14.62
CA GLU A 115 3.40 -10.47 14.08
C GLU A 115 4.28 -10.11 12.87
N LEU A 116 3.78 -9.29 11.95
CA LEU A 116 4.53 -8.85 10.77
C LEU A 116 5.70 -7.92 11.13
N GLU A 117 5.52 -7.06 12.14
CA GLU A 117 6.58 -6.18 12.64
C GLU A 117 7.71 -6.98 13.29
N ARG A 118 7.39 -7.92 14.18
CA ARG A 118 8.40 -8.81 14.77
C ARG A 118 9.17 -9.59 13.71
N TRP A 119 8.47 -10.11 12.71
CA TRP A 119 9.13 -10.83 11.62
C TRP A 119 10.07 -9.91 10.81
N ASN A 120 9.70 -8.65 10.60
CA ASN A 120 10.55 -7.67 9.94
C ASN A 120 11.78 -7.29 10.77
N GLU A 121 11.67 -7.21 12.10
CA GLU A 121 12.83 -6.99 12.96
C GLU A 121 13.85 -8.13 12.86
N GLU A 122 13.39 -9.37 12.70
CA GLU A 122 14.25 -10.56 12.66
C GLU A 122 14.85 -10.83 11.27
N PHE A 123 14.07 -10.64 10.19
CA PHE A 123 14.47 -11.03 8.83
C PHE A 123 14.45 -9.90 7.81
N GLY A 124 13.95 -8.72 8.17
CA GLY A 124 13.85 -7.57 7.28
C GLY A 124 15.22 -7.02 6.87
N SER A 125 15.25 -6.34 5.73
CA SER A 125 16.41 -5.58 5.29
C SER A 125 16.24 -4.11 5.69
N SER A 126 17.22 -3.57 6.39
CA SER A 126 17.33 -2.13 6.73
C SER A 126 17.67 -1.27 5.51
#